data_AF-A0A9E5V3K1-F1
#
_entry.id   AF-A0A9E5V3K1-F1
#
_cell.length_a   1.000
_cell.length_b   1.000
_cell.length_c   1.000
_cell.angle_alpha   90.00
_cell.angle_beta   90.00
_cell.angle_gamma   90.00
#
_symmetry.space_group_name_H-M   'P 1'
#
loop_
_entity.id
_entity.type
_entity.pdbx_description
1 polymer ?
#
loop_
_entity_poly.entity_id
_entity_poly.type
_entity_poly.pdbx_seq_one_letter_code
_entity_poly.pdbx_strand_id
1 'polypeptide(L)' 'MKTLHFSAPNLAKFTETEVAELAKRLEQDEYTDAFEGLNDWHLLRAIAFHRPEMVEPYLYLLDMEAYDEA' A
#
# COMPACT_ATOMS: atom_id res chain seq x y z
N MET A 1 15.20 -25.67 -4.11
CA MET A 1 14.15 -24.76 -3.59
C MET A 1 14.81 -23.42 -3.31
N LYS A 2 14.46 -22.36 -4.06
CA LYS A 2 15.04 -21.03 -3.87
C LYS A 2 14.15 -20.32 -2.85
N THR A 3 14.59 -20.30 -1.61
CA THR A 3 13.90 -19.59 -0.52
C THR A 3 13.84 -18.12 -0.91
N LEU A 4 12.66 -17.64 -1.29
CA LEU A 4 12.43 -16.21 -1.48
C LEU A 4 12.52 -15.60 -0.10
N HIS A 5 13.70 -15.08 0.24
CA HIS A 5 13.87 -14.25 1.41
C HIS A 5 13.07 -12.99 1.12
N PHE A 6 11.82 -12.95 1.56
CA PHE A 6 11.04 -11.73 1.68
C PHE A 6 11.74 -10.90 2.76
N SER A 7 12.90 -10.31 2.41
CA SER A 7 13.38 -9.12 3.11
C SER A 7 12.19 -8.18 3.02
N ALA A 8 11.51 -7.95 4.16
CA ALA A 8 10.46 -6.97 4.22
C ALA A 8 10.97 -5.74 3.45
N PRO A 9 10.22 -5.24 2.44
CA PRO A 9 10.61 -3.99 1.79
C PRO A 9 10.96 -3.04 2.92
N ASN A 10 12.05 -2.29 2.77
CA ASN A 10 12.52 -1.42 3.83
C ASN A 10 11.52 -0.26 3.92
N LEU A 11 10.33 -0.52 4.50
CA LEU A 11 9.16 0.35 4.52
C LEU A 11 9.53 1.68 5.16
N ALA A 12 10.56 1.67 6.03
CA ALA A 12 11.18 2.84 6.63
C ALA A 12 11.88 3.79 5.64
N LYS A 13 12.17 3.36 4.41
CA LYS A 13 12.80 4.17 3.35
C LYS A 13 11.81 4.84 2.42
N PHE A 14 10.53 4.46 2.45
CA PHE A 14 9.52 5.12 1.64
C PHE A 14 9.41 6.57 2.06
N THR A 15 9.40 7.45 1.06
CA THR A 15 9.14 8.88 1.19
C THR A 15 7.67 9.18 0.95
N GLU A 16 7.20 10.34 1.43
CA GLU A 16 5.82 10.79 1.20
C GLU A 16 5.49 10.87 -0.29
N THR A 17 6.48 11.27 -1.12
CA THR A 17 6.35 11.30 -2.58
C THR A 17 6.12 9.92 -3.17
N GLU A 18 6.89 8.91 -2.75
CA GLU A 18 6.72 7.54 -3.24
C GLU A 18 5.37 6.94 -2.83
N VAL A 19 4.89 7.27 -1.61
CA VAL A 19 3.55 6.86 -1.16
C VAL A 19 2.46 7.56 -1.98
N ALA A 20 2.63 8.85 -2.29
CA ALA A 20 1.70 9.60 -3.14
C ALA A 20 1.65 9.04 -4.58
N GLU A 21 2.79 8.69 -5.15
CA GLU A 21 2.85 8.05 -6.47
C GLU A 21 2.18 6.67 -6.44
N LEU A 22 2.41 5.88 -5.40
CA LEU A 22 1.74 4.58 -5.20
C LEU A 22 0.21 4.74 -5.12
N ALA A 23 -0.26 5.67 -4.28
CA ALA A 23 -1.69 5.95 -4.14
C ALA A 23 -2.32 6.41 -5.47
N LYS A 24 -1.62 7.27 -6.21
CA LYS A 24 -2.07 7.71 -7.53
C LYS A 24 -2.22 6.56 -8.52
N ARG A 25 -1.30 5.58 -8.53
CA ARG A 25 -1.43 4.40 -9.41
C ARG A 25 -2.67 3.58 -9.05
N LEU A 26 -2.92 3.39 -7.75
CA LEU A 26 -4.10 2.70 -7.26
C LEU A 26 -5.41 3.43 -7.62
N GLU A 27 -5.41 4.76 -7.53
CA GLU A 27 -6.55 5.59 -7.96
C GLU A 27 -6.81 5.52 -9.47
N GLN A 28 -5.73 5.51 -10.26
CA GLN A 28 -5.83 5.44 -11.71
C GLN A 28 -6.34 4.07 -12.17
N ASP A 29 -6.00 3.01 -11.44
CA ASP A 29 -6.32 1.62 -11.76
C ASP A 29 -5.89 1.21 -13.18
N GLU A 30 -4.89 1.91 -13.74
CA GLU A 30 -4.35 1.68 -15.08
C GLU A 30 -3.30 0.55 -15.09
N TYR A 31 -3.58 -0.53 -14.36
CA TYR A 31 -2.71 -1.70 -14.29
C TYR A 31 -2.86 -2.58 -15.53
N THR A 32 -1.75 -3.13 -16.00
CA THR A 32 -1.80 -4.06 -17.16
C THR A 32 -2.31 -5.43 -16.72
N ASP A 33 -2.15 -5.77 -15.44
CA ASP A 33 -2.54 -7.03 -14.84
C ASP A 33 -3.10 -6.83 -13.42
N ALA A 34 -4.12 -7.62 -13.07
CA ALA A 34 -4.83 -7.49 -11.80
C ALA A 34 -3.93 -7.79 -10.56
N PHE A 35 -2.88 -8.60 -10.71
CA PHE A 35 -1.94 -8.85 -9.63
C PHE A 35 -1.03 -7.65 -9.35
N GLU A 36 -0.79 -6.77 -10.33
CA GLU A 36 -0.02 -5.54 -10.12
C GLU A 36 -0.76 -4.57 -9.20
N GLY A 37 -2.06 -4.33 -9.48
CA GLY A 37 -2.91 -3.52 -8.60
C GLY A 37 -3.01 -4.10 -7.19
N LEU A 38 -3.16 -5.43 -7.07
CA LEU A 38 -3.19 -6.11 -5.78
C LEU A 38 -1.87 -5.98 -5.01
N ASN A 39 -0.72 -6.04 -5.69
CA ASN A 39 0.60 -5.85 -5.07
C ASN A 39 0.76 -4.43 -4.53
N ASP A 40 0.37 -3.43 -5.31
CA ASP A 40 0.41 -2.03 -4.89
C ASP A 40 -0.52 -1.77 -3.70
N TRP A 41 -1.72 -2.37 -3.71
CA TRP A 41 -2.66 -2.30 -2.60
C TRP A 41 -2.08 -2.92 -1.32
N HIS A 42 -1.47 -4.11 -1.43
CA HIS A 42 -0.78 -4.75 -0.32
C HIS A 42 0.41 -3.94 0.20
N LEU A 43 1.14 -3.27 -0.69
CA LEU A 43 2.24 -2.39 -0.32
C LEU A 43 1.74 -1.18 0.46
N LEU A 44 0.72 -0.47 -0.05
CA LEU A 44 0.10 0.68 0.63
C LEU A 44 -0.42 0.26 2.03
N ARG A 45 -1.05 -0.92 2.11
CA ARG A 45 -1.52 -1.49 3.38
C ARG A 45 -0.37 -1.79 4.35
N ALA A 46 0.73 -2.34 3.86
CA ALA A 46 1.92 -2.59 4.69
C ALA A 46 2.51 -1.28 5.22
N ILE A 47 2.58 -0.23 4.39
CA ILE A 47 3.02 1.10 4.82
C ILE A 47 2.07 1.64 5.90
N ALA A 48 0.75 1.48 5.73
CA ALA A 48 -0.24 1.95 6.72
C ALA A 48 -0.06 1.29 8.09
N PHE A 49 0.34 0.02 8.15
CA PHE A 49 0.65 -0.66 9.42
C PHE A 49 1.93 -0.14 10.10
N HIS A 50 2.93 0.27 9.33
CA HIS A 50 4.24 0.65 9.86
C HIS A 50 4.39 2.17 10.08
N ARG A 51 3.74 2.98 9.26
CA ARG A 51 3.81 4.45 9.21
C ARG A 51 2.45 5.03 8.81
N PRO A 52 1.44 4.94 9.70
CA PRO A 52 0.09 5.39 9.40
C PRO A 52 0.03 6.88 9.00
N GLU A 53 0.92 7.73 9.55
CA GLU A 53 0.95 9.16 9.22
C GLU A 53 1.17 9.46 7.73
N MET A 54 1.87 8.58 7.01
CA MET A 54 2.13 8.77 5.57
C MET A 54 0.97 8.36 4.69
N VAL A 55 0.05 7.55 5.21
CA VAL A 55 -1.02 6.89 4.45
C VAL A 55 -2.39 7.39 4.86
N GLU A 56 -2.47 8.19 5.93
CA GLU A 56 -3.67 8.87 6.39
C GLU A 56 -4.52 9.50 5.26
N PRO A 57 -3.95 10.28 4.31
CA PRO A 57 -4.75 10.85 3.22
C PRO A 57 -5.23 9.81 2.20
N TYR A 58 -4.69 8.59 2.19
CA TYR A 58 -4.95 7.53 1.20
C TYR A 58 -5.66 6.31 1.81
N LEU A 59 -6.07 6.36 3.08
CA LEU A 59 -6.74 5.24 3.75
C LEU A 59 -8.02 4.78 3.05
N TYR A 60 -8.70 5.69 2.33
CA TYR A 60 -9.89 5.38 1.54
C TYR A 60 -9.62 4.37 0.41
N LEU A 61 -8.36 4.22 -0.04
CA LEU A 61 -7.96 3.23 -1.06
C LEU A 61 -7.82 1.81 -0.49
N LEU A 62 -7.71 1.69 0.84
CA LEU A 62 -7.45 0.40 1.47
C LEU A 62 -8.73 -0.37 1.81
N ASP A 63 -9.91 0.17 1.49
CA ASP A 63 -11.22 -0.33 1.95
C ASP A 63 -11.19 -0.72 3.44
N MET A 64 -10.37 0.01 4.21
CA MET A 64 -10.33 -0.11 5.65
C MET A 64 -11.54 0.66 6.16
N GLU A 65 -12.71 0.03 6.12
CA GLU A 65 -13.82 0.52 6.92
C GLU A 65 -13.33 0.62 8.37
N ALA A 66 -13.48 1.80 8.97
CA ALA A 66 -13.43 1.87 10.42
C ALA A 66 -14.50 0.89 10.90
N TYR A 67 -14.10 -0.13 11.64
CA TYR A 67 -15.03 -1.08 12.22
C TYR A 67 -15.94 -0.30 13.17
N ASP A 68 -17.08 0.16 12.66
CA ASP A 68 -18.12 0.84 13.41
C ASP A 68 -18.86 -0.26 14.18
N GLU A 69 -18.44 -0.51 15.43
CA GLU A 69 -19.24 -1.32 16.36
C GLU A 69 -20.58 -0.60 16.60
N ALA A 70 -21.60 -0.99 15.83
CA ALA A 70 -23.00 -0.64 16.07
C ALA A 70 -23.61 -1.46 17.23
#